data_AF-A0A1D2N239-F1
#
_entry.id   AF-A0A1D2N239-F1
#
_cell.length_a   1.000
_cell.length_b   1.000
_cell.length_c   1.000
_cell.angle_alpha   90.00
_cell.angle_beta   90.00
_cell.angle_gamma   90.00
#
_symmetry.space_group_name_H-M   'P 1'
#
loop_
_entity.id
_entity.type
_entity.pdbx_description
1 polymer ?
#
loop_
_entity_poly.entity_id
_entity_poly.type
_entity_poly.pdbx_seq_one_letter_code
_entity_poly.pdbx_strand_id
1 'polypeptide(L)'
;MTAIPKLFQTMSEEANSLRKSLLRNRHVPGFGIDMLVIKGQMELKETVEIWKQKGHIMSYFKETIEPKPQGFLSKFLAGHE
;
A
#
# COMPACT_ATOMS: atom_id res chain seq x y z
N MET A 1 -28.34 -3.94 13.50
CA MET A 1 -27.42 -4.40 14.57
C MET A 1 -26.25 -5.21 13.96
N THR A 2 -25.57 -4.66 12.94
CA THR A 2 -24.51 -5.35 12.15
C THR A 2 -23.29 -4.46 11.85
N ALA A 3 -23.16 -3.30 12.49
CA ALA A 3 -22.09 -2.34 12.20
C ALA A 3 -20.74 -2.68 12.88
N ILE A 4 -20.77 -3.37 14.03
CA ILE A 4 -19.58 -3.68 14.83
C ILE A 4 -18.63 -4.67 14.12
N PRO A 5 -19.11 -5.73 13.44
CA PRO A 5 -18.23 -6.63 12.69
C PRO A 5 -17.52 -5.95 11.52
N LYS A 6 -18.21 -5.05 10.80
CA LYS A 6 -17.63 -4.35 9.64
C LYS A 6 -16.46 -3.44 10.03
N LEU A 7 -16.56 -2.72 11.15
CA LEU A 7 -15.47 -1.87 11.66
C LEU A 7 -14.22 -2.66 12.04
N PHE A 8 -14.39 -3.83 12.67
CA PHE A 8 -13.25 -4.70 13.00
C PHE A 8 -12.57 -5.25 11.74
N GLN A 9 -13.37 -5.60 10.74
CA GLN A 9 -12.89 -6.14 9.48
C GLN A 9 -12.09 -5.10 8.68
N THR A 10 -12.57 -3.85 8.61
CA THR A 10 -11.86 -2.75 7.93
C THR A 10 -10.53 -2.40 8.61
N MET A 11 -10.49 -2.36 9.94
CA MET A 11 -9.23 -2.13 10.68
C MET A 11 -8.20 -3.23 10.41
N SER A 12 -8.65 -4.48 10.24
CA SER A 12 -7.76 -5.60 9.92
C SER A 12 -7.19 -5.51 8.50
N GLU A 13 -7.96 -4.99 7.54
CA GLU A 13 -7.55 -4.81 6.15
C GLU A 13 -6.49 -3.71 6.00
N GLU A 14 -6.67 -2.58 6.68
CA GLU A 14 -5.71 -1.48 6.72
C GLU A 14 -4.36 -1.92 7.31
N ALA A 15 -4.40 -2.62 8.44
CA ALA A 15 -3.19 -3.17 9.07
C ALA A 15 -2.46 -4.18 8.17
N ASN A 16 -3.20 -4.98 7.40
CA ASN A 16 -2.64 -5.92 6.44
C ASN A 16 -1.98 -5.21 5.24
N SER A 17 -2.57 -4.12 4.74
CA SER A 17 -1.98 -3.30 3.69
C SER A 17 -0.65 -2.66 4.14
N LEU A 18 -0.62 -2.17 5.38
CA LEU A 18 0.58 -1.61 5.99
C LEU A 18 1.68 -2.68 6.16
N ARG A 19 1.32 -3.87 6.67
CA ARG A 19 2.24 -5.02 6.76
C ARG A 19 2.81 -5.42 5.40
N LYS A 20 1.97 -5.53 4.37
CA LYS A 20 2.42 -5.82 2.99
C LYS A 20 3.42 -4.76 2.52
N SER A 21 3.20 -3.50 2.85
CA SER A 21 4.08 -2.39 2.48
C SER A 21 5.45 -2.44 3.16
N LEU A 22 5.51 -2.84 4.43
CA LEU A 22 6.76 -3.06 5.15
C LEU A 22 7.52 -4.28 4.59
N LEU A 23 6.81 -5.37 4.29
CA LEU A 23 7.40 -6.60 3.76
C LEU A 23 8.03 -6.41 2.36
N ARG A 24 7.52 -5.47 1.55
CA ARG A 24 8.15 -5.13 0.24
C ARG A 24 9.61 -4.72 0.39
N ASN A 25 9.96 -4.06 1.49
CA ASN A 25 11.30 -3.56 1.74
C ASN A 25 12.20 -4.55 2.49
N ARG A 26 11.76 -5.80 2.70
CA ARG A 26 12.49 -6.81 3.48
C ARG A 26 13.89 -7.13 2.95
N HIS A 27 14.12 -6.95 1.65
CA HIS A 27 15.36 -7.33 0.97
C HIS A 27 16.45 -6.24 1.01
N VAL A 28 16.19 -5.11 1.67
CA VAL A 28 17.14 -3.99 1.73
C VAL A 28 18.23 -4.27 2.77
N PRO A 29 19.53 -4.13 2.40
CA PRO A 29 20.63 -4.35 3.33
C PRO A 29 20.66 -3.28 4.44
N GLY A 30 21.25 -3.64 5.59
CA GLY A 30 21.17 -2.91 6.87
C GLY A 30 21.35 -1.39 6.82
N PHE A 31 22.28 -0.87 6.00
CA PHE A 31 22.55 0.56 5.90
C PHE A 31 21.44 1.36 5.17
N GLY A 32 20.62 0.71 4.34
CA GLY A 32 19.49 1.35 3.67
C GLY A 32 18.21 1.39 4.50
N ILE A 33 18.19 0.71 5.65
CA ILE A 33 17.00 0.61 6.51
C ILE A 33 16.72 1.94 7.20
N ASP A 34 17.75 2.67 7.63
CA ASP A 34 17.59 3.94 8.34
C ASP A 34 16.85 4.98 7.49
N MET A 35 17.18 5.06 6.20
CA MET A 35 16.48 5.94 5.26
C MET A 35 14.99 5.56 5.11
N LEU A 36 14.68 4.27 5.08
CA LEU A 36 13.30 3.79 4.99
C LEU A 36 12.50 4.09 6.27
N VAL A 37 13.13 4.00 7.43
CA VAL A 37 12.52 4.35 8.72
C VAL A 37 12.22 5.85 8.78
N ILE A 38 13.19 6.69 8.41
CA ILE A 38 13.01 8.16 8.40
C ILE A 38 11.87 8.55 7.44
N LYS A 39 11.83 7.96 6.24
CA LYS A 39 10.74 8.20 5.29
C LYS A 39 9.39 7.76 5.85
N GLY A 40 9.32 6.59 6.49
CA GLY A 40 8.08 6.11 7.13
C GLY A 40 7.57 7.02 8.24
N GLN A 41 8.48 7.56 9.07
CA GLN A 41 8.13 8.51 10.14
C GLN A 41 7.64 9.84 9.58
N MET A 42 8.27 10.36 8.52
CA MET A 42 7.84 11.57 7.84
C MET A 42 6.42 11.41 7.27
N GLU A 43 6.17 10.30 6.57
CA GLU A 43 4.86 10.00 5.99
C GLU A 43 3.76 9.88 7.05
N LEU A 44 4.07 9.27 8.21
CA LEU A 44 3.15 9.17 9.34
C LEU A 44 2.81 10.56 9.90
N LYS A 45 3.81 11.42 10.08
CA LYS A 45 3.62 12.77 10.60
C LYS A 45 2.69 13.58 9.69
N GLU A 46 2.90 13.54 8.38
CA GLU A 46 2.04 14.21 7.39
C GLU A 46 0.59 13.70 7.42
N THR A 47 0.37 12.41 7.67
CA THR A 47 -0.97 11.84 7.76
C THR A 47 -1.66 12.21 9.08
N VAL A 48 -0.95 12.20 10.21
CA VAL A 48 -1.49 12.56 11.52
C VAL A 48 -1.82 14.05 11.59
N GLU A 49 -0.99 14.90 11.00
CA GLU A 49 -1.20 16.35 10.96
C GLU A 49 -2.21 16.78 9.86
N ILE A 50 -2.79 15.81 9.13
CA ILE A 50 -3.80 16.03 8.07
C ILE A 50 -3.25 16.97 6.97
N TRP A 51 -1.96 16.83 6.65
CA TRP A 51 -1.33 17.60 5.57
C TRP A 51 -1.58 16.96 4.20
N LYS A 52 -1.93 15.67 4.16
CA LYS A 52 -2.29 14.95 2.93
C LYS A 52 -3.78 15.10 2.62
N GLN A 53 -4.08 15.42 1.35
CA GLN A 53 -5.46 15.32 0.85
C GLN A 53 -5.89 13.86 0.71
N LYS A 54 -7.20 13.59 0.79
CA LYS A 54 -7.79 12.25 0.70
C LYS A 54 -7.28 11.45 -0.51
N GLY A 55 -7.10 12.07 -1.68
CA GLY A 55 -6.57 11.40 -2.88
C GLY A 55 -5.15 10.84 -2.70
N HIS A 56 -4.30 11.49 -1.92
CA HIS A 56 -2.94 11.01 -1.63
C HIS A 56 -2.97 9.76 -0.75
N ILE A 57 -3.89 9.69 0.20
CA ILE A 57 -4.09 8.49 1.05
C ILE A 57 -4.67 7.35 0.21
N MET A 58 -5.65 7.64 -0.65
CA MET A 58 -6.24 6.63 -1.55
C MET A 58 -5.22 6.05 -2.54
N SER A 59 -4.14 6.78 -2.84
CA SER A 59 -3.09 6.31 -3.76
C SER A 59 -2.29 5.12 -3.23
N TYR A 60 -2.25 4.88 -1.90
CA TYR A 60 -1.65 3.67 -1.35
C TYR A 60 -2.49 2.41 -1.62
N PHE A 61 -3.79 2.59 -1.85
CA PHE A 61 -4.77 1.53 -2.08
C PHE A 61 -5.05 1.45 -3.59
N LYS A 62 -4.25 0.63 -4.30
CA LYS A 62 -4.38 0.42 -5.75
C LYS A 62 -5.56 -0.50 -6.10
N GLU A 63 -6.73 -0.24 -5.56
CA GLU A 63 -7.93 -1.08 -5.75
C GLU A 63 -8.55 -0.93 -7.14
N THR A 64 -8.40 0.25 -7.76
CA THR A 64 -9.06 0.60 -9.03
C THR A 64 -8.18 0.34 -10.27
N ILE A 65 -6.93 -0.10 -10.08
CA ILE A 65 -6.03 -0.37 -11.21
C ILE A 65 -6.24 -1.83 -11.63
N GLU A 66 -6.73 -2.06 -12.86
CA GLU A 66 -6.82 -3.42 -13.40
C GLU A 66 -5.46 -4.12 -13.30
N PRO A 67 -5.40 -5.33 -12.73
CA PRO A 67 -4.14 -6.01 -12.50
C PRO A 67 -3.46 -6.25 -13.85
N LYS A 68 -2.24 -5.72 -14.00
CA LYS A 68 -1.46 -5.93 -15.23
C LYS A 68 -1.35 -7.43 -15.50
N PRO A 69 -1.57 -7.88 -16.75
CA PRO A 69 -1.44 -9.28 -17.10
C PRO A 69 -0.03 -9.77 -16.79
N GLN A 70 0.12 -10.77 -15.92
CA GLN A 70 1.43 -11.27 -15.48
C GLN A 70 1.96 -12.42 -16.34
N GLY A 71 1.08 -13.17 -17.03
CA GLY A 71 1.45 -14.29 -17.89
C GLY A 71 1.93 -13.85 -19.27
N PHE A 72 2.85 -14.62 -19.86
CA PHE A 72 3.33 -14.40 -21.23
C PHE A 72 2.16 -14.31 -22.23
N LEU A 73 1.22 -15.27 -22.19
CA LEU A 73 0.07 -15.30 -23.10
C LEU A 73 -0.88 -14.11 -22.89
N SER A 74 -1.13 -13.73 -21.63
CA SER A 74 -1.98 -12.56 -21.32
C SER A 74 -1.36 -11.23 -21.73
N LYS A 75 -0.02 -11.13 -21.71
CA LYS A 75 0.70 -9.95 -22.22
C LYS A 75 0.70 -9.91 -23.74
N PHE A 76 0.95 -11.06 -24.36
CA PHE A 76 0.89 -11.24 -25.82
C PHE A 76 -0.48 -10.88 -26.39
N LEU A 77 -1.56 -11.35 -25.76
CA LEU A 77 -2.94 -11.03 -26.16
C LEU A 77 -3.35 -9.57 -25.89
N ALA A 78 -2.72 -8.92 -24.91
CA ALA A 78 -3.00 -7.51 -24.57
C ALA A 78 -2.36 -6.50 -25.55
N GLY A 79 -1.57 -6.97 -26.53
CA GLY A 79 -1.13 -6.15 -27.66
C GLY A 79 -0.15 -5.01 -27.34
N HIS A 80 0.53 -5.07 -26.20
CA HIS A 80 1.63 -4.18 -25.86
C HIS A 80 2.94 -4.98 -25.93
N GLU A 81 3.99 -4.42 -26.56
CA GLU A 81 5.34 -5.02 -26.70
C GLU A 81 5.81 -5.86 -25.49
#